data_AF-A0A968FYX6-F1
#
_entry.id   AF-A0A968FYX6-F1
#
_cell.length_a   1.000
_cell.length_b   1.000
_cell.length_c   1.000
_cell.angle_alpha   90.00
_cell.angle_beta   90.00
_cell.angle_gamma   90.00
#
_symmetry.space_group_name_H-M   'P 1'
#
loop_
_entity.id
_entity.type
_entity.pdbx_description
1 polymer ?
#
loop_
_entity_poly.entity_id
_entity_poly.type
_entity_poly.pdbx_seq_one_letter_code
_entity_poly.pdbx_strand_id
1 'polypeptide(L)'
;VQSIDQKIKSVNERFDRITKRVPLIRPPGAISEQAFLQACTRCDKCIHACPKDAIQKVPKELGFLIMNTPYIDPKKNPCVMCDDLPCISACEDEALLPVDSKYDVNMGYAILDKDKCQAYGHTFCQQCLIDCPIPGAITQEDMKPVFHKNVCTGCGVCVMSCSTVNIPVAIKIKPQMVVESQLRKKKREAEKARREAELKAAAKKTPEAQPADPPDPVEKLENS
;
A
#
# COMPACT_ATOMS: atom_id res chain seq x y z
N VAL A 1 -10.89 24.18 22.55
CA VAL A 1 -11.29 22.82 22.11
C VAL A 1 -10.62 22.56 20.77
N GLN A 2 -9.66 21.63 20.68
CA GLN A 2 -9.02 21.29 19.40
C GLN A 2 -10.08 20.82 18.41
N SER A 3 -10.08 21.34 17.18
CA SER A 3 -11.11 20.98 16.19
C SER A 3 -11.06 19.48 15.90
N ILE A 4 -12.22 18.88 15.62
CA ILE A 4 -12.34 17.46 15.26
C ILE A 4 -11.37 17.12 14.11
N ASP A 5 -11.21 18.03 13.16
CA ASP A 5 -10.26 17.92 12.04
C ASP A 5 -8.80 17.82 12.47
N GLN A 6 -8.39 18.59 13.49
CA GLN A 6 -7.03 18.53 14.03
C GLN A 6 -6.76 17.18 14.71
N LYS A 7 -7.74 16.63 15.42
CA LYS A 7 -7.64 15.30 16.03
C LYS A 7 -7.53 14.21 14.95
N ILE A 8 -8.40 14.24 13.93
CA ILE A 8 -8.38 13.30 12.80
C ILE A 8 -7.01 13.35 12.09
N LYS A 9 -6.49 14.55 11.83
CA LYS A 9 -5.17 14.71 11.19
C LYS A 9 -4.04 14.11 12.03
N SER A 10 -4.03 14.35 13.34
CA SER A 10 -2.99 13.82 14.23
C SER A 10 -3.01 12.29 14.35
N VAL A 11 -4.20 11.68 14.33
CA VAL A 11 -4.39 10.23 14.35
C VAL A 11 -3.87 9.63 13.05
N ASN A 12 -4.28 10.19 11.90
CA ASN A 12 -3.81 9.77 10.58
C ASN A 12 -2.29 9.86 10.46
N GLU A 13 -1.66 10.92 10.97
CA GLU A 13 -0.19 11.07 10.94
C GLU A 13 0.54 10.02 11.79
N ARG A 14 -0.06 9.53 12.87
CA ARG A 14 0.49 8.43 13.68
C ARG A 14 0.37 7.09 12.97
N PHE A 15 -0.79 6.79 12.36
CA PHE A 15 -0.97 5.61 11.51
C PHE A 15 0.04 5.58 10.35
N ASP A 16 0.23 6.72 9.68
CA ASP A 16 1.16 6.86 8.55
C ASP A 16 2.61 6.59 8.95
N ARG A 17 3.00 6.99 10.17
CA ARG A 17 4.36 6.76 10.68
C ARG A 17 4.65 5.29 10.97
N ILE A 18 3.66 4.54 11.48
CA ILE A 18 3.81 3.11 11.84
C ILE A 18 3.81 2.24 10.59
N THR A 19 2.85 2.46 9.70
CA THR A 19 2.73 1.73 8.42
C THR A 19 3.96 1.91 7.52
N LYS A 20 4.73 3.00 7.71
CA LYS A 20 5.97 3.27 6.99
C LYS A 20 7.20 2.56 7.59
N ARG A 21 7.16 2.18 8.87
CA ARG A 21 8.31 1.59 9.59
C ARG A 21 8.32 0.08 9.59
N VAL A 22 7.15 -0.57 9.60
CA VAL A 22 7.03 -2.02 9.62
C VAL A 22 6.14 -2.48 8.47
N PRO A 23 6.72 -2.92 7.33
CA PRO A 23 5.94 -3.46 6.24
C PRO A 23 5.40 -4.84 6.66
N LEU A 24 4.09 -4.93 6.87
CA LEU A 24 3.38 -6.17 7.20
C LEU A 24 2.56 -6.65 6.01
N ILE A 25 2.56 -7.96 5.77
CA ILE A 25 1.63 -8.59 4.82
C ILE A 25 0.38 -8.97 5.60
N ARG A 26 -0.75 -8.41 5.23
CA ARG A 26 -2.05 -8.78 5.81
C ARG A 26 -2.59 -10.06 5.15
N PRO A 27 -3.45 -10.83 5.85
CA PRO A 27 -4.11 -11.99 5.24
C PRO A 27 -4.90 -11.65 3.97
N PRO A 28 -5.25 -12.67 3.16
CA PRO A 28 -6.13 -12.50 2.01
C PRO A 28 -7.43 -11.75 2.37
N GLY A 29 -7.90 -10.89 1.46
CA GLY A 29 -9.13 -10.12 1.65
C GLY A 29 -8.99 -8.87 2.53
N ALA A 30 -7.81 -8.57 3.07
CA ALA A 30 -7.64 -7.43 3.96
C ALA A 30 -8.02 -6.10 3.29
N ILE A 31 -8.89 -5.35 3.96
CA ILE A 31 -9.21 -3.97 3.60
C ILE A 31 -8.00 -3.04 3.81
N SER A 32 -8.14 -1.77 3.40
CA SER A 32 -7.07 -0.78 3.59
C SER A 32 -6.55 -0.78 5.02
N GLU A 33 -5.23 -0.66 5.21
CA GLU A 33 -4.59 -0.84 6.52
C GLU A 33 -5.21 0.01 7.64
N GLN A 34 -5.65 1.23 7.30
CA GLN A 34 -6.32 2.10 8.27
C GLN A 34 -7.67 1.52 8.73
N ALA A 35 -8.51 1.08 7.79
CA ALA A 35 -9.80 0.47 8.10
C ALA A 35 -9.60 -0.89 8.78
N PHE A 36 -8.60 -1.67 8.35
CA PHE A 36 -8.26 -2.95 8.93
C PHE A 36 -7.95 -2.84 10.43
N LEU A 37 -7.15 -1.85 10.84
CA LEU A 37 -6.81 -1.62 12.24
C LEU A 37 -7.99 -1.12 13.10
N GLN A 38 -9.05 -0.62 12.46
CA GLN A 38 -10.29 -0.22 13.12
C GLN A 38 -11.30 -1.37 13.21
N ALA A 39 -11.40 -2.20 12.18
CA ALA A 39 -12.33 -3.31 12.09
C ALA A 39 -11.85 -4.55 12.86
N CYS A 40 -10.57 -4.91 12.74
CA CYS A 40 -10.06 -6.15 13.33
C CYS A 40 -10.11 -6.13 14.87
N THR A 41 -10.93 -7.03 15.44
CA THR A 41 -11.08 -7.17 16.89
C THR A 41 -9.94 -7.96 17.55
N ARG A 42 -9.05 -8.57 16.76
CA ARG A 42 -7.97 -9.47 17.22
C ARG A 42 -8.52 -10.75 17.86
N CYS A 43 -9.61 -11.28 17.32
CA CYS A 43 -10.28 -12.49 17.78
C CYS A 43 -9.59 -13.82 17.42
N ASP A 44 -8.48 -13.77 16.66
CA ASP A 44 -7.69 -14.92 16.19
C ASP A 44 -8.42 -15.95 15.31
N LYS A 45 -9.70 -15.75 14.98
CA LYS A 45 -10.48 -16.69 14.14
C LYS A 45 -9.80 -16.99 12.80
N CYS A 46 -9.28 -15.96 12.11
CA CYS A 46 -8.55 -16.15 10.86
C CYS A 46 -7.22 -16.92 11.01
N ILE A 47 -6.57 -16.83 12.17
CA ILE A 47 -5.33 -17.55 12.48
C ILE A 47 -5.65 -19.05 12.59
N HIS A 48 -6.66 -19.39 13.39
CA HIS A 48 -7.08 -20.78 13.59
C HIS A 48 -7.71 -21.41 12.35
N ALA A 49 -8.37 -20.61 11.51
CA ALA A 49 -8.94 -21.07 10.26
C ALA A 49 -7.90 -21.35 9.16
N CYS A 50 -6.65 -20.88 9.32
CA CYS A 50 -5.61 -21.08 8.30
C CYS A 50 -5.05 -22.52 8.38
N PRO A 51 -5.32 -23.40 7.40
CA PRO A 51 -4.90 -24.81 7.47
C PRO A 51 -3.39 -25.01 7.35
N LYS A 52 -2.64 -23.96 7.01
CA LYS A 52 -1.19 -23.97 6.85
C LYS A 52 -0.46 -23.14 7.89
N ASP A 53 -1.14 -22.58 8.90
CA ASP A 53 -0.52 -21.75 9.94
C ASP A 53 0.33 -20.58 9.40
N ALA A 54 -0.08 -20.03 8.25
CA ALA A 54 0.63 -18.92 7.60
C ALA A 54 0.41 -17.58 8.31
N ILE A 55 -0.71 -17.45 9.03
CA ILE A 55 -1.11 -16.23 9.70
C ILE A 55 -0.64 -16.27 11.15
N GLN A 56 0.10 -15.25 11.56
CA GLN A 56 0.66 -15.09 12.90
C GLN A 56 0.21 -13.77 13.50
N LYS A 57 0.36 -13.62 14.83
CA LYS A 57 0.12 -12.35 15.51
C LYS A 57 1.34 -11.46 15.41
N VAL A 58 1.12 -10.19 15.07
CA VAL A 58 2.17 -9.18 15.10
C VAL A 58 2.71 -9.07 16.53
N PRO A 59 4.03 -9.26 16.73
CA PRO A 59 4.64 -9.18 18.05
C PRO A 59 4.74 -7.72 18.53
N LYS A 60 4.79 -7.53 19.85
CA LYS A 60 4.70 -6.21 20.49
C LYS A 60 5.83 -5.27 20.09
N GLU A 61 7.01 -5.83 19.80
CA GLU A 61 8.24 -5.13 19.42
C GLU A 61 8.08 -4.36 18.09
N LEU A 62 7.16 -4.79 17.22
CA LEU A 62 6.89 -4.11 15.95
C LEU A 62 5.99 -2.89 16.12
N GLY A 63 5.22 -2.78 17.22
CA GLY A 63 4.49 -1.57 17.56
C GLY A 63 3.15 -1.82 18.24
N PHE A 64 2.81 -0.95 19.20
CA PHE A 64 1.62 -1.09 20.03
C PHE A 64 0.28 -1.08 19.26
N LEU A 65 0.14 -0.23 18.23
CA LEU A 65 -1.12 -0.12 17.47
C LEU A 65 -1.43 -1.37 16.62
N ILE A 66 -0.38 -2.03 16.15
CA ILE A 66 -0.47 -3.20 15.26
C ILE A 66 -0.30 -4.52 16.02
N MET A 67 0.07 -4.48 17.30
CA MET A 67 0.23 -5.67 18.13
C MET A 67 -1.02 -6.55 18.11
N ASN A 68 -0.81 -7.87 18.09
CA ASN A 68 -1.84 -8.90 18.07
C ASN A 68 -2.78 -8.88 16.86
N THR A 69 -2.55 -8.01 15.88
CA THR A 69 -3.25 -8.09 14.59
C THR A 69 -2.64 -9.20 13.74
N PRO A 70 -3.41 -9.85 12.85
CA PRO A 70 -2.89 -10.94 12.04
C PRO A 70 -1.98 -10.43 10.92
N TYR A 71 -0.88 -11.12 10.67
CA TYR A 71 0.06 -10.87 9.57
C TYR A 71 0.67 -12.17 9.06
N ILE A 72 1.28 -12.13 7.87
CA ILE A 72 2.02 -13.24 7.27
C ILE A 72 3.51 -12.87 7.20
N ASP A 73 4.37 -13.77 7.66
CA ASP A 73 5.82 -13.69 7.45
C ASP A 73 6.22 -14.65 6.33
N PRO A 74 6.48 -14.16 5.10
CA PRO A 74 6.73 -15.01 3.94
C PRO A 74 8.06 -15.75 4.03
N LYS A 75 8.97 -15.36 4.95
CA LYS A 75 10.23 -16.06 5.19
C LYS A 75 10.06 -17.25 6.14
N LYS A 76 9.04 -17.23 7.00
CA LYS A 76 8.76 -18.31 7.96
C LYS A 76 7.71 -19.25 7.44
N ASN A 77 6.58 -18.71 6.99
CA ASN A 77 5.48 -19.50 6.49
C ASN A 77 4.58 -18.63 5.59
N PRO A 78 4.66 -18.76 4.26
CA PRO A 78 3.89 -17.96 3.32
C PRO A 78 2.43 -18.42 3.24
N CYS A 79 1.56 -17.56 2.71
CA CYS A 79 0.22 -17.99 2.32
C CYS A 79 0.30 -18.87 1.07
N VAL A 80 -0.31 -20.05 1.10
CA VAL A 80 -0.27 -21.00 -0.03
C VAL A 80 -1.45 -20.86 -0.99
N MET A 81 -2.31 -19.84 -0.81
CA MET A 81 -3.48 -19.58 -1.68
C MET A 81 -4.46 -20.76 -1.74
N CYS A 82 -5.00 -21.15 -0.58
CA CYS A 82 -6.05 -22.17 -0.47
C CYS A 82 -7.26 -21.79 -1.33
N ASP A 83 -7.94 -22.78 -1.92
CA ASP A 83 -9.04 -22.55 -2.87
C ASP A 83 -10.25 -21.86 -2.24
N ASP A 84 -10.54 -22.20 -0.99
CA ASP A 84 -11.69 -21.74 -0.20
C ASP A 84 -11.38 -20.53 0.70
N LEU A 85 -10.10 -20.13 0.80
CA LEU A 85 -9.63 -19.02 1.63
C LEU A 85 -10.34 -18.92 3.01
N PRO A 86 -10.29 -19.96 3.85
CA PRO A 86 -11.12 -20.07 5.06
C PRO A 86 -10.85 -18.96 6.09
N CYS A 87 -9.67 -18.33 6.02
CA CYS A 87 -9.34 -17.15 6.80
C CYS A 87 -10.29 -15.97 6.56
N ILE A 88 -10.80 -15.81 5.33
CA ILE A 88 -11.75 -14.74 4.99
C ILE A 88 -13.12 -15.07 5.59
N SER A 89 -13.63 -16.28 5.34
CA SER A 89 -14.93 -16.75 5.84
C SER A 89 -15.02 -16.75 7.38
N ALA A 90 -13.89 -16.92 8.07
CA ALA A 90 -13.81 -16.85 9.52
C ALA A 90 -13.82 -15.41 10.08
N CYS A 91 -13.70 -14.38 9.24
CA CYS A 91 -13.66 -12.98 9.66
C CYS A 91 -15.07 -12.37 9.71
N GLU A 92 -15.72 -12.50 10.87
CA GLU A 92 -17.02 -11.87 11.14
C GLU A 92 -16.94 -10.34 11.29
N ASP A 93 -15.75 -9.80 11.53
CA ASP A 93 -15.52 -8.36 11.76
C ASP A 93 -15.43 -7.54 10.44
N GLU A 94 -15.54 -8.20 9.29
CA GLU A 94 -15.39 -7.59 7.95
C GLU A 94 -14.02 -6.90 7.72
N ALA A 95 -13.01 -7.22 8.54
CA ALA A 95 -11.64 -6.79 8.32
C ALA A 95 -10.99 -7.48 7.11
N LEU A 96 -11.47 -8.69 6.77
CA LEU A 96 -11.14 -9.43 5.57
C LEU A 96 -12.43 -9.60 4.74
N LEU A 97 -12.46 -9.06 3.52
CA LEU A 97 -13.61 -9.14 2.63
C LEU A 97 -13.51 -10.32 1.66
N PRO A 98 -14.66 -10.90 1.27
CA PRO A 98 -14.71 -11.93 0.23
C PRO A 98 -14.17 -11.42 -1.11
N VAL A 99 -13.58 -12.35 -1.86
CA VAL A 99 -13.07 -12.14 -3.21
C VAL A 99 -13.75 -13.13 -4.14
N ASP A 100 -13.98 -12.75 -5.40
CA ASP A 100 -14.65 -13.62 -6.38
C ASP A 100 -13.79 -14.85 -6.72
N SER A 101 -12.48 -14.66 -6.82
CA SER A 101 -11.50 -15.72 -7.01
C SER A 101 -10.28 -15.54 -6.10
N LYS A 102 -9.60 -16.64 -5.78
CA LYS A 102 -8.30 -16.60 -5.11
C LYS A 102 -7.25 -15.79 -5.89
N TYR A 103 -7.44 -15.66 -7.20
CA TYR A 103 -6.56 -14.85 -8.07
C TYR A 103 -6.78 -13.35 -7.93
N ASP A 104 -7.92 -12.91 -7.36
CA ASP A 104 -8.24 -11.50 -7.11
C ASP A 104 -7.68 -10.99 -5.77
N VAL A 105 -7.08 -11.88 -4.98
CA VAL A 105 -6.43 -11.52 -3.71
C VAL A 105 -5.26 -10.59 -3.97
N ASN A 106 -5.22 -9.47 -3.25
CA ASN A 106 -4.12 -8.51 -3.31
C ASN A 106 -3.55 -8.20 -1.92
N MET A 107 -2.55 -8.98 -1.50
CA MET A 107 -1.78 -8.73 -0.28
C MET A 107 -0.55 -7.86 -0.53
N GLY A 108 -0.21 -7.61 -1.80
CA GLY A 108 0.99 -6.92 -2.26
C GLY A 108 1.58 -7.60 -3.48
N TYR A 109 2.86 -7.35 -3.77
CA TYR A 109 3.54 -7.99 -4.90
C TYR A 109 5.01 -8.28 -4.62
N ALA A 110 5.55 -9.30 -5.31
CA ALA A 110 6.96 -9.67 -5.19
C ALA A 110 7.87 -8.72 -5.97
N ILE A 111 9.04 -8.44 -5.38
CA ILE A 111 10.13 -7.66 -5.98
C ILE A 111 11.38 -8.53 -5.93
N LEU A 112 12.03 -8.63 -7.09
CA LEU A 112 13.30 -9.33 -7.25
C LEU A 112 14.47 -8.35 -7.17
N ASP A 113 15.45 -8.68 -6.33
CA ASP A 113 16.78 -8.10 -6.33
C ASP A 113 17.68 -8.93 -7.24
N LYS A 114 18.00 -8.39 -8.42
CA LYS A 114 18.75 -9.10 -9.47
C LYS A 114 20.17 -9.43 -9.04
N ASP A 115 20.79 -8.57 -8.23
CA ASP A 115 22.17 -8.73 -7.79
C ASP A 115 22.35 -9.90 -6.81
N LYS A 116 21.25 -10.33 -6.18
CA LYS A 116 21.21 -11.45 -5.23
C LYS A 116 20.70 -12.75 -5.84
N CYS A 117 20.17 -12.71 -7.06
CA CYS A 117 19.47 -13.83 -7.66
C CYS A 117 20.43 -14.73 -8.44
N GLN A 118 20.52 -16.01 -8.05
CA GLN A 118 21.32 -17.02 -8.76
C GLN A 118 21.01 -17.07 -10.27
N ALA A 119 19.74 -16.92 -10.67
CA ALA A 119 19.32 -16.92 -12.09
C ALA A 119 19.88 -15.75 -12.91
N TYR A 120 20.30 -14.66 -12.25
CA TYR A 120 20.97 -13.52 -12.88
C TYR A 120 22.51 -13.61 -12.77
N GLY A 121 23.01 -14.58 -11.99
CA GLY A 121 24.43 -14.93 -11.92
C GLY A 121 24.82 -15.98 -12.95
N HIS A 122 25.63 -16.94 -12.53
CA HIS A 122 26.19 -17.98 -13.41
C HIS A 122 25.42 -19.31 -13.36
N THR A 123 24.39 -19.42 -12.51
CA THR A 123 23.70 -20.68 -12.22
C THR A 123 22.27 -20.62 -12.74
N PHE A 124 21.80 -21.73 -13.29
CA PHE A 124 20.39 -21.88 -13.63
C PHE A 124 19.53 -22.04 -12.37
N CYS A 125 18.47 -21.24 -12.25
CA CYS A 125 17.55 -21.32 -11.11
C CYS A 125 16.12 -20.95 -11.54
N GLN A 126 15.17 -21.86 -11.34
CA GLN A 126 13.74 -21.67 -11.64
C GLN A 126 12.82 -21.90 -10.43
N GLN A 127 13.38 -22.05 -9.23
CA GLN A 127 12.63 -22.51 -8.05
C GLN A 127 11.37 -21.66 -7.77
N CYS A 128 11.49 -20.33 -7.83
CA CYS A 128 10.35 -19.45 -7.58
C CYS A 128 9.24 -19.53 -8.64
N LEU A 129 9.58 -19.87 -9.89
CA LEU A 129 8.62 -20.05 -10.98
C LEU A 129 7.79 -21.31 -10.76
N ILE A 130 8.47 -22.42 -10.43
CA ILE A 130 7.86 -23.74 -10.23
C ILE A 130 6.91 -23.73 -9.02
N ASP A 131 7.33 -23.11 -7.92
CA ASP A 131 6.55 -23.13 -6.68
C ASP A 131 5.43 -22.09 -6.65
N CYS A 132 5.34 -21.17 -7.63
CA CYS A 132 4.36 -20.10 -7.60
C CYS A 132 2.93 -20.65 -7.74
N PRO A 133 2.03 -20.43 -6.75
CA PRO A 133 0.66 -20.93 -6.84
C PRO A 133 -0.24 -20.07 -7.75
N ILE A 134 0.29 -18.96 -8.29
CA ILE A 134 -0.46 -18.01 -9.11
C ILE A 134 0.04 -18.08 -10.56
N PRO A 135 -0.74 -18.67 -11.47
CA PRO A 135 -0.39 -18.73 -12.88
C PRO A 135 -0.14 -17.33 -13.46
N GLY A 136 0.96 -17.16 -14.18
CA GLY A 136 1.31 -15.88 -14.82
C GLY A 136 1.85 -14.80 -13.89
N ALA A 137 1.90 -15.01 -12.57
CA ALA A 137 2.53 -14.04 -11.66
C ALA A 137 4.05 -13.97 -11.84
N ILE A 138 4.65 -15.07 -12.31
CA ILE A 138 6.07 -15.16 -12.65
C ILE A 138 6.16 -15.82 -14.03
N THR A 139 6.86 -15.17 -14.95
CA THR A 139 7.22 -15.76 -16.25
C THR A 139 8.73 -15.81 -16.38
N GLN A 140 9.21 -16.34 -17.51
CA GLN A 140 10.62 -16.45 -17.79
C GLN A 140 10.96 -15.80 -19.12
N GLU A 141 11.99 -14.95 -19.12
CA GLU A 141 12.59 -14.32 -20.29
C GLU A 141 14.10 -14.54 -20.21
N ASP A 142 14.74 -15.06 -21.26
CA ASP A 142 16.18 -15.36 -21.28
C ASP A 142 16.69 -16.16 -20.06
N MET A 143 15.92 -17.18 -19.67
CA MET A 143 16.17 -18.02 -18.47
C MET A 143 16.12 -17.27 -17.13
N LYS A 144 15.65 -16.03 -17.11
CA LYS A 144 15.54 -15.19 -15.92
C LYS A 144 14.07 -15.01 -15.52
N PRO A 145 13.76 -15.04 -14.21
CA PRO A 145 12.41 -14.81 -13.75
C PRO A 145 12.00 -13.34 -13.93
N VAL A 146 10.76 -13.13 -14.39
CA VAL A 146 10.09 -11.84 -14.55
C VAL A 146 8.81 -11.86 -13.71
N PHE A 147 8.68 -10.89 -12.80
CA PHE A 147 7.56 -10.80 -11.87
C PHE A 147 6.50 -9.81 -12.35
N HIS A 148 5.27 -10.28 -12.51
CA HIS A 148 4.14 -9.48 -12.99
C HIS A 148 3.31 -8.94 -11.83
N LYS A 149 3.51 -7.66 -11.51
CA LYS A 149 2.91 -7.00 -10.35
C LYS A 149 1.38 -7.00 -10.37
N ASN A 150 0.76 -6.99 -11.55
CA ASN A 150 -0.69 -6.94 -11.71
C ASN A 150 -1.36 -8.30 -11.54
N VAL A 151 -0.58 -9.39 -11.57
CA VAL A 151 -1.06 -10.77 -11.42
C VAL A 151 -0.63 -11.34 -10.06
N CYS A 152 0.50 -10.89 -9.53
CA CYS A 152 1.02 -11.34 -8.25
C CYS A 152 0.10 -10.94 -7.09
N THR A 153 -0.34 -11.93 -6.31
CA THR A 153 -1.18 -11.73 -5.11
C THR A 153 -0.41 -11.35 -3.86
N GLY A 154 0.94 -11.45 -3.89
CA GLY A 154 1.79 -11.17 -2.74
C GLY A 154 1.87 -12.29 -1.70
N CYS A 155 1.49 -13.52 -2.04
CA CYS A 155 1.38 -14.65 -1.11
C CYS A 155 2.68 -15.07 -0.39
N GLY A 156 3.83 -14.76 -1.00
CA GLY A 156 5.14 -14.98 -0.38
C GLY A 156 5.77 -16.34 -0.63
N VAL A 157 5.11 -17.28 -1.32
CA VAL A 157 5.69 -18.61 -1.62
C VAL A 157 7.06 -18.50 -2.29
N CYS A 158 7.18 -17.61 -3.28
CA CYS A 158 8.45 -17.34 -3.95
C CYS A 158 9.58 -16.87 -3.00
N VAL A 159 9.26 -16.17 -1.91
CA VAL A 159 10.27 -15.73 -0.91
C VAL A 159 10.79 -16.94 -0.14
N MET A 160 9.89 -17.82 0.30
CA MET A 160 10.25 -19.07 0.98
C MET A 160 11.11 -19.94 0.06
N SER A 161 10.65 -20.20 -1.16
CA SER A 161 11.37 -20.95 -2.18
C SER A 161 12.77 -20.37 -2.45
N CYS A 162 12.86 -19.05 -2.62
CA CYS A 162 14.14 -18.37 -2.86
C CYS A 162 15.11 -18.52 -1.68
N SER A 163 14.61 -18.62 -0.45
CA SER A 163 15.45 -18.77 0.74
C SER A 163 16.18 -20.11 0.81
N THR A 164 15.68 -21.13 0.10
CA THR A 164 16.32 -22.45 -0.01
C THR A 164 17.51 -22.47 -0.98
N VAL A 165 17.61 -21.48 -1.87
CA VAL A 165 18.60 -21.44 -2.97
C VAL A 165 19.43 -20.15 -3.04
N ASN A 166 19.03 -19.07 -2.35
CA ASN A 166 19.78 -17.81 -2.27
C ASN A 166 19.98 -17.39 -0.82
N ILE A 167 21.25 -17.13 -0.45
CA ILE A 167 21.63 -16.48 0.82
C ILE A 167 22.57 -15.32 0.46
N PRO A 168 22.16 -14.05 0.60
CA PRO A 168 20.86 -13.57 1.11
C PRO A 168 19.70 -13.79 0.13
N VAL A 169 18.47 -13.88 0.67
CA VAL A 169 17.23 -14.02 -0.13
C VAL A 169 17.08 -12.86 -1.13
N ALA A 170 16.88 -13.19 -2.40
CA ALA A 170 16.77 -12.24 -3.50
C ALA A 170 15.36 -11.64 -3.66
N ILE A 171 14.32 -12.30 -3.14
CA ILE A 171 12.92 -11.88 -3.31
C ILE A 171 12.39 -11.26 -2.01
N LYS A 172 11.63 -10.17 -2.15
CA LYS A 172 10.89 -9.53 -1.06
C LYS A 172 9.46 -9.25 -1.51
N ILE A 173 8.49 -9.38 -0.62
CA ILE A 173 7.15 -8.88 -0.88
C ILE A 173 7.08 -7.42 -0.47
N LYS A 174 6.54 -6.58 -1.35
CA LYS A 174 6.10 -5.24 -1.01
C LYS A 174 4.61 -5.29 -0.66
N PRO A 175 4.24 -5.13 0.62
CA PRO A 175 2.87 -5.31 1.04
C PRO A 175 1.94 -4.21 0.53
N GLN A 176 0.66 -4.53 0.40
CA GLN A 176 -0.37 -3.63 -0.12
C GLN A 176 -0.45 -2.31 0.66
N MET A 177 -0.34 -2.34 1.99
CA MET A 177 -0.32 -1.12 2.83
C MET A 177 0.77 -0.11 2.42
N VAL A 178 1.93 -0.59 1.97
CA VAL A 178 3.04 0.26 1.51
C VAL A 178 2.70 0.87 0.16
N VAL A 179 2.07 0.09 -0.72
CA VAL A 179 1.61 0.55 -2.03
C VAL A 179 0.55 1.65 -1.88
N GLU A 180 -0.47 1.41 -1.07
CA GLU A 180 -1.55 2.35 -0.78
C GLU A 180 -1.01 3.66 -0.18
N SER A 181 -0.11 3.57 0.79
CA SER A 181 0.53 4.73 1.41
C SER A 181 1.28 5.59 0.39
N GLN A 182 2.05 4.96 -0.51
CA GLN A 182 2.76 5.66 -1.58
C GLN A 182 1.80 6.31 -2.58
N LEU A 183 0.73 5.64 -2.97
CA LEU A 183 -0.29 6.19 -3.87
C LEU A 183 -1.01 7.38 -3.24
N ARG A 184 -1.41 7.29 -1.97
CA ARG A 184 -2.05 8.38 -1.26
C ARG A 184 -1.13 9.59 -1.13
N LYS A 185 0.16 9.38 -0.85
CA LYS A 185 1.15 10.46 -0.82
C LYS A 185 1.24 11.17 -2.18
N LYS A 186 1.39 10.41 -3.27
CA LYS A 186 1.43 10.96 -4.64
C LYS A 186 0.17 11.76 -4.98
N LYS A 187 -1.02 11.26 -4.62
CA LYS A 187 -2.29 11.97 -4.82
C LYS A 187 -2.33 13.30 -4.07
N ARG A 188 -1.93 13.32 -2.80
CA ARG A 188 -1.86 14.56 -1.99
C ARG A 188 -0.89 15.58 -2.56
N GLU A 189 0.29 15.14 -3.01
CA GLU A 189 1.29 16.00 -3.64
C GLU A 189 0.78 16.58 -4.97
N ALA A 190 0.14 15.76 -5.80
CA ALA A 190 -0.47 16.20 -7.05
C ALA A 190 -1.62 17.20 -6.83
N GLU A 191 -2.48 16.97 -5.84
CA GLU A 191 -3.55 17.89 -5.49
C GLU A 191 -3.02 19.24 -4.98
N LYS A 192 -2.00 19.20 -4.12
CA LYS A 192 -1.32 20.42 -3.64
C LYS A 192 -0.70 21.20 -4.79
N ALA A 193 0.03 20.52 -5.68
CA ALA A 193 0.61 21.14 -6.86
C ALA A 193 -0.45 21.75 -7.79
N ARG A 194 -1.60 21.09 -7.96
CA ARG A 194 -2.74 21.61 -8.73
C ARG A 194 -3.30 22.89 -8.12
N ARG A 195 -3.57 22.89 -6.81
CA ARG A 195 -4.07 24.08 -6.09
C ARG A 195 -3.07 25.25 -6.14
N GLU A 196 -1.78 24.98 -5.99
CA GLU A 196 -0.74 26.01 -6.11
C GLU A 196 -0.63 26.58 -7.52
N ALA A 197 -0.79 25.75 -8.55
CA ALA A 197 -0.81 26.20 -9.94
C ALA A 197 -2.06 27.05 -10.24
N GLU A 198 -3.23 26.65 -9.74
CA GLU A 198 -4.48 27.41 -9.84
C GLU A 198 -4.36 28.79 -9.17
N LEU A 199 -3.83 28.85 -7.94
CA LEU A 199 -3.59 30.11 -7.23
C LEU A 199 -2.59 31.02 -7.95
N LYS A 200 -1.48 30.46 -8.48
CA LYS A 200 -0.50 31.21 -9.27
C LYS A 200 -1.09 31.73 -10.58
N ALA A 201 -1.94 30.95 -11.24
CA ALA A 201 -2.63 31.37 -12.46
C ALA A 201 -3.69 32.45 -12.18
N ALA A 202 -4.42 32.36 -11.06
CA ALA A 202 -5.37 33.38 -10.62
C ALA A 202 -4.66 34.69 -10.26
N ALA A 203 -3.54 34.64 -9.54
CA ALA A 203 -2.74 35.82 -9.21
C ALA A 203 -2.16 36.53 -10.44
N LYS A 204 -1.84 35.79 -11.52
CA LYS A 204 -1.42 36.36 -12.80
C LYS A 204 -2.57 36.99 -13.62
N LYS A 205 -3.83 36.71 -13.28
CA LYS A 205 -5.02 37.18 -14.02
C LYS A 205 -5.69 38.41 -13.38
N THR A 206 -5.21 38.90 -12.25
CA THR A 206 -5.69 40.17 -11.67
C THR A 206 -5.11 41.34 -12.48
N PRO A 207 -5.92 42.12 -13.22
CA PRO A 207 -5.42 43.33 -13.89
C PRO A 207 -5.03 44.36 -12.81
N GLU A 208 -3.93 45.07 -13.01
CA GLU A 208 -3.64 46.30 -12.28
C GLU A 208 -4.85 47.23 -12.42
N ALA A 209 -5.53 47.53 -11.31
CA ALA A 209 -6.54 48.57 -11.28
C ALA A 209 -5.83 49.89 -11.58
N GLN A 210 -6.10 50.46 -12.77
CA GLN A 210 -5.65 51.80 -13.13
C GLN A 210 -6.23 52.81 -12.10
N PRO A 211 -5.43 53.74 -11.55
CA PRO A 211 -5.98 54.80 -10.73
C PRO A 211 -6.91 55.66 -11.61
N ALA A 212 -8.18 55.77 -11.20
CA ALA A 212 -9.13 56.65 -11.85
C ALA A 212 -8.67 58.11 -11.69
N ASP A 213 -8.54 58.82 -12.81
CA ASP A 213 -8.28 60.27 -12.82
C ASP A 213 -9.41 61.01 -12.07
N PRO A 214 -9.09 62.04 -11.26
CA PRO A 214 -10.10 62.84 -10.60
C PRO A 214 -10.88 63.67 -11.64
N PRO A 215 -12.20 63.85 -11.47
CA PRO A 215 -12.99 64.66 -12.39
C PRO A 215 -12.62 66.14 -12.29
N ASP A 216 -12.43 66.78 -13.45
CA ASP A 216 -12.24 68.23 -13.59
C ASP A 216 -13.42 69.02 -13.02
N PRO A 217 -13.19 70.06 -12.20
CA PRO A 217 -14.26 70.96 -11.75
C PRO A 217 -14.73 71.88 -12.88
N VAL A 218 -16.05 71.87 -13.09
CA VAL A 218 -16.83 72.65 -14.04
C VAL A 218 -16.57 74.17 -13.94
N GLU A 219 -16.37 74.78 -15.10
CA GLU A 219 -16.27 76.20 -15.41
C GLU A 219 -17.49 76.98 -14.87
N LYS A 220 -17.26 77.94 -13.95
CA LYS A 220 -18.29 78.89 -13.51
C LYS A 220 -18.41 80.03 -14.51
N LEU A 221 -19.44 79.96 -15.35
CA LEU A 221 -20.06 81.12 -15.98
C LEU A 221 -21.08 81.72 -15.01
N GLU A 222 -20.71 82.81 -14.33
CA GLU A 222 -21.68 83.74 -13.74
C GLU A 222 -21.43 85.13 -14.31
N ASN A 223 -22.39 85.57 -15.12
CA ASN A 223 -22.63 86.95 -15.48
C ASN A 223 -23.22 87.69 -14.27
N SER A 224 -22.75 88.93 -14.10
CA SER A 224 -23.40 90.10 -13.47
C SER A 224 -22.77 90.62 -12.18
#